data_AF-A0A1J0VX94-F1
#
_entry.id   AF-A0A1J0VX94-F1
#
_cell.length_a   1.000
_cell.length_b   1.000
_cell.length_c   1.000
_cell.angle_alpha   90.00
_cell.angle_beta   90.00
_cell.angle_gamma   90.00
#
_symmetry.space_group_name_H-M   'P 1'
#
loop_
_entity.id
_entity.type
_entity.pdbx_description
1 polymer ?
#
loop_
_entity_poly.entity_id
_entity_poly.type
_entity_poly.pdbx_seq_one_letter_code
_entity_poly.pdbx_strand_id
1 'polypeptide(L)'
;MTILLLTLTGVLVLGTVGARYVRSELLDTERYVETVAPLATDPTIQDAITDRVTEAILAQLDVEALATDLADTLADDRTGDDAPPRVRAALRSLPALLTAQTENLVREATESVVRSEQFARLWTTANRAAHTTVAGALTGSGPLEVDAEGTVRVPLDQVAAEVRTRLHDRGFTVVDESPTPRVDFVVFEDPRTAQAQRLTRLLDRAGELLPLAALLTAIAAIAIAPATRRRQSIALLGAVLIGAMTALALALAFGRQRYLHEVPLEPAVARVLFDTLTDPLRVGLRAVAVLGVVLTVGAVLAGPSRFAEAVRSGAETALGGRGPDAPGPVSRFLARNMGPLRWCVVSIAALALVFWTSPTPAVVAAVAAVAGVVILGISVLGRPARDG
;
A
#
# COMPACT_ATOMS: atom_id res chain seq x y z
N MET A 1 3.30 36.65 0.00
CA MET A 1 1.96 36.12 -0.37
C MET A 1 2.06 34.90 -1.29
N THR A 2 2.75 34.97 -2.43
CA THR A 2 2.86 33.82 -3.37
C THR A 2 3.44 32.54 -2.75
N ILE A 3 4.50 32.64 -1.94
CA ILE A 3 5.10 31.46 -1.27
C ILE A 3 4.10 30.79 -0.33
N LEU A 4 3.37 31.57 0.47
CA LEU A 4 2.35 31.06 1.39
C LEU A 4 1.23 30.32 0.64
N LEU A 5 0.78 30.86 -0.50
CA LEU A 5 -0.22 30.21 -1.34
C LEU A 5 0.31 28.92 -1.96
N LEU A 6 1.56 28.88 -2.42
CA LEU A 6 2.18 27.67 -2.95
C LEU A 6 2.32 26.59 -1.88
N THR A 7 2.78 26.95 -0.67
CA THR A 7 2.85 26.00 0.45
C THR A 7 1.45 25.48 0.82
N LEU A 8 0.44 26.35 0.83
CA LEU A 8 -0.94 25.96 1.07
C LEU A 8 -1.45 25.00 -0.01
N THR A 9 -1.15 25.26 -1.29
CA THR A 9 -1.46 24.34 -2.38
C THR A 9 -0.81 22.97 -2.16
N GLY A 10 0.45 22.91 -1.75
CA GLY A 10 1.12 21.65 -1.41
C GLY A 10 0.40 20.86 -0.32
N VAL A 11 0.01 21.53 0.76
CA VAL A 11 -0.76 20.91 1.86
C VAL A 11 -2.14 20.45 1.39
N LEU A 12 -2.85 21.27 0.62
CA LEU A 12 -4.16 20.91 0.08
C LEU A 12 -4.10 19.73 -0.88
N VAL A 13 -3.05 19.64 -1.71
CA VAL A 13 -2.87 18.50 -2.62
C VAL A 13 -2.53 17.23 -1.85
N LEU A 14 -1.69 17.31 -0.82
CA LEU A 14 -1.42 16.18 0.08
C LEU A 14 -2.71 15.69 0.75
N GLY A 15 -3.51 16.61 1.29
CA GLY A 15 -4.83 16.30 1.83
C GLY A 15 -5.79 15.74 0.78
N THR A 16 -5.74 16.24 -0.46
CA THR A 16 -6.58 15.76 -1.57
C THR A 16 -6.28 14.30 -1.91
N VAL A 17 -4.99 13.93 -2.04
CA VAL A 17 -4.59 12.55 -2.35
C VAL A 17 -5.05 11.59 -1.24
N GLY A 18 -4.82 11.95 0.02
CA GLY A 18 -5.27 11.16 1.16
C GLY A 18 -6.80 11.06 1.23
N ALA A 19 -7.51 12.18 1.13
CA ALA A 19 -8.97 12.21 1.20
C ALA A 19 -9.62 11.44 0.06
N ARG A 20 -9.11 11.57 -1.18
CA ARG A 20 -9.60 10.80 -2.33
C ARG A 20 -9.36 9.31 -2.15
N TYR A 21 -8.18 8.91 -1.71
CA TYR A 21 -7.86 7.50 -1.47
C TYR A 21 -8.79 6.90 -0.41
N VAL A 22 -8.93 7.57 0.74
CA VAL A 22 -9.81 7.07 1.80
C VAL A 22 -11.28 7.08 1.34
N ARG A 23 -11.72 8.10 0.59
CA ARG A 23 -13.06 8.13 0.00
C ARG A 23 -13.28 6.96 -0.96
N SER A 24 -12.36 6.70 -1.87
CA SER A 24 -12.49 5.62 -2.84
C SER A 24 -12.42 4.26 -2.17
N GLU A 25 -11.55 4.08 -1.18
CA GLU A 25 -11.39 2.78 -0.53
C GLU A 25 -12.46 2.49 0.52
N LEU A 26 -13.06 3.51 1.17
CA LEU A 26 -14.10 3.31 2.19
C LEU A 26 -15.52 3.44 1.66
N LEU A 27 -15.75 4.27 0.64
CA LEU A 27 -17.11 4.63 0.19
C LEU A 27 -17.44 4.10 -1.21
N ASP A 28 -16.44 3.67 -1.99
CA ASP A 28 -16.64 3.06 -3.30
C ASP A 28 -16.32 1.56 -3.23
N THR A 29 -17.37 0.76 -3.11
CA THR A 29 -17.26 -0.70 -3.02
C THR A 29 -16.57 -1.32 -4.22
N GLU A 30 -16.76 -0.78 -5.43
CA GLU A 30 -16.13 -1.37 -6.61
C GLU A 30 -14.63 -1.10 -6.60
N ARG A 31 -14.21 0.11 -6.21
CA ARG A 31 -12.79 0.43 -6.05
C ARG A 31 -12.12 -0.45 -5.00
N TYR A 32 -12.75 -0.61 -3.83
CA TYR A 32 -12.26 -1.50 -2.78
C TYR A 32 -12.12 -2.95 -3.28
N VAL A 33 -13.15 -3.48 -3.94
CA VAL A 33 -13.14 -4.84 -4.47
C VAL A 33 -12.06 -5.03 -5.54
N GLU A 34 -11.82 -4.03 -6.39
CA GLU A 34 -10.70 -4.03 -7.36
C GLU A 34 -9.34 -4.13 -6.65
N THR A 35 -9.18 -3.44 -5.51
CA THR A 35 -7.96 -3.49 -4.69
C THR A 35 -7.75 -4.87 -4.05
N VAL A 36 -8.79 -5.47 -3.47
CA VAL A 36 -8.64 -6.72 -2.69
C VAL A 36 -8.85 -8.01 -3.49
N ALA A 37 -9.46 -7.96 -4.68
CA ALA A 37 -9.72 -9.15 -5.48
C ALA A 37 -8.44 -9.94 -5.86
N PRO A 38 -7.30 -9.30 -6.23
CA PRO A 38 -6.07 -10.02 -6.54
C PRO A 38 -5.49 -10.83 -5.37
N LEU A 39 -5.83 -10.49 -4.12
CA LEU A 39 -5.37 -11.23 -2.94
C LEU A 39 -5.86 -12.68 -2.95
N ALA A 40 -6.98 -12.97 -3.61
CA ALA A 40 -7.51 -14.33 -3.69
C ALA A 40 -6.61 -15.30 -4.47
N THR A 41 -5.72 -14.76 -5.31
CA THR A 41 -4.76 -15.51 -6.13
C THR A 41 -3.32 -15.30 -5.69
N ASP A 42 -3.08 -14.59 -4.59
CA ASP A 42 -1.74 -14.42 -4.04
C ASP A 42 -1.34 -15.67 -3.25
N PRO A 43 -0.21 -16.34 -3.56
CA PRO A 43 0.17 -17.59 -2.92
C PRO A 43 0.40 -17.41 -1.41
N THR A 44 0.91 -16.26 -0.97
CA THR A 44 1.14 -15.98 0.46
C THR A 44 -0.18 -15.93 1.22
N ILE A 45 -1.21 -15.32 0.62
CA ILE A 45 -2.54 -15.24 1.22
C ILE A 45 -3.22 -16.61 1.17
N GLN A 46 -3.13 -17.32 0.05
CA GLN A 46 -3.71 -18.64 -0.12
C GLN A 46 -3.12 -19.65 0.87
N ASP A 47 -1.81 -19.67 1.05
CA ASP A 47 -1.13 -20.56 2.00
C ASP A 47 -1.55 -20.23 3.44
N ALA A 48 -1.59 -18.94 3.81
CA ALA A 48 -2.01 -18.51 5.13
C ALA A 48 -3.49 -18.82 5.45
N ILE A 49 -4.38 -18.74 4.46
CA ILE A 49 -5.78 -19.15 4.59
C ILE A 49 -5.87 -20.67 4.70
N THR A 50 -5.10 -21.40 3.88
CA THR A 50 -5.06 -22.86 3.89
C THR A 50 -4.64 -23.37 5.26
N ASP A 51 -3.56 -22.85 5.81
CA ASP A 51 -3.05 -23.28 7.12
C ASP A 51 -4.05 -22.96 8.24
N ARG A 52 -4.65 -21.75 8.25
CA ARG A 52 -5.67 -21.37 9.25
C ARG A 52 -6.95 -22.21 9.18
N VAL A 53 -7.43 -22.50 7.99
CA VAL A 53 -8.63 -23.35 7.80
C VAL A 53 -8.32 -24.79 8.18
N THR A 54 -7.14 -25.29 7.82
CA THR A 54 -6.66 -26.63 8.21
C THR A 54 -6.60 -26.75 9.73
N GLU A 55 -5.97 -25.80 10.41
CA GLU A 55 -5.88 -25.76 11.88
C GLU A 55 -7.28 -25.71 12.52
N ALA A 56 -8.18 -24.89 12.00
CA ALA A 56 -9.55 -24.79 12.51
C ALA A 56 -10.36 -26.09 12.33
N ILE A 57 -10.19 -26.79 11.21
CA ILE A 57 -10.84 -28.09 10.95
C ILE A 57 -10.28 -29.16 11.88
N LEU A 58 -8.95 -29.26 12.00
CA LEU A 58 -8.30 -30.24 12.86
C LEU A 58 -8.66 -30.04 14.34
N ALA A 59 -8.76 -28.78 14.78
CA ALA A 59 -9.19 -28.45 16.13
C ALA A 59 -10.63 -28.90 16.46
N GLN A 60 -11.51 -29.01 15.46
CA GLN A 60 -12.88 -29.52 15.66
C GLN A 60 -12.95 -31.05 15.63
N LEU A 61 -12.10 -31.71 14.84
CA LEU A 61 -12.13 -33.16 14.67
C LEU A 61 -11.45 -33.92 15.81
N ASP A 62 -10.65 -33.25 16.64
CA ASP A 62 -9.85 -33.83 17.73
C ASP A 62 -9.19 -35.16 17.32
N VAL A 63 -8.50 -35.11 16.17
CA VAL A 63 -7.95 -36.29 15.48
C VAL A 63 -6.99 -37.07 16.38
N GLU A 64 -6.27 -36.36 17.25
CA GLU A 64 -5.35 -36.95 18.21
C GLU A 64 -6.08 -37.78 19.27
N ALA A 65 -7.20 -37.29 19.79
CA ALA A 65 -8.04 -38.05 20.73
C ALA A 65 -8.62 -39.29 20.07
N LEU A 66 -9.19 -39.16 18.87
CA LEU A 66 -9.75 -40.30 18.12
C LEU A 66 -8.69 -41.35 17.76
N ALA A 67 -7.49 -40.92 17.37
CA ALA A 67 -6.41 -41.83 17.02
C ALA A 67 -5.81 -42.52 18.26
N THR A 68 -5.80 -41.84 19.42
CA THR A 68 -5.37 -42.40 20.70
C THR A 68 -6.39 -43.45 21.19
N ASP A 69 -7.68 -43.12 21.18
CA ASP A 69 -8.75 -44.06 21.54
C ASP A 69 -8.73 -45.33 20.66
N LEU A 70 -8.46 -45.18 19.36
CA LEU A 70 -8.31 -46.32 18.45
C LEU A 70 -7.06 -47.16 18.77
N ALA A 71 -5.94 -46.53 19.12
CA ALA A 71 -4.73 -47.24 19.49
C ALA A 71 -4.91 -48.00 20.82
N ASP A 72 -5.59 -47.40 21.79
CA ASP A 72 -5.87 -47.99 23.09
C ASP A 72 -6.85 -49.16 22.99
N THR A 73 -7.93 -49.03 22.20
CA THR A 73 -8.86 -50.14 21.94
C THR A 73 -8.18 -51.32 21.23
N LEU A 74 -7.29 -51.06 20.26
CA LEU A 74 -6.51 -52.13 19.63
C LEU A 74 -5.49 -52.76 20.59
N ALA A 75 -4.94 -51.96 21.52
CA ALA A 75 -4.03 -52.43 22.54
C ALA A 75 -4.72 -53.42 23.51
N ASP A 76 -5.91 -53.04 23.99
CA ASP A 76 -6.74 -53.81 24.93
C ASP A 76 -7.32 -55.10 24.31
N ASP A 77 -7.78 -55.05 23.06
CA ASP A 77 -8.60 -56.13 22.47
C ASP A 77 -7.77 -57.27 21.83
N ARG A 78 -6.51 -57.02 21.44
CA ARG A 78 -5.68 -58.01 20.68
C ARG A 78 -4.19 -58.10 21.05
N THR A 79 -3.69 -57.27 21.96
CA THR A 79 -2.24 -57.18 22.26
C THR A 79 -1.94 -56.94 23.73
N GLY A 80 -2.64 -57.65 24.63
CA GLY A 80 -2.17 -57.81 26.02
C GLY A 80 -0.68 -58.21 26.08
N ASP A 81 -0.05 -58.06 27.25
CA ASP A 81 1.41 -58.11 27.54
C ASP A 81 2.33 -59.01 26.68
N ASP A 82 1.80 -60.04 26.02
CA ASP A 82 2.46 -60.98 25.09
C ASP A 82 2.74 -60.44 23.66
N ALA A 83 2.35 -59.22 23.31
CA ALA A 83 2.58 -58.71 21.95
C ALA A 83 4.08 -58.48 21.62
N PRO A 84 4.55 -58.90 20.42
CA PRO A 84 5.94 -58.70 20.02
C PRO A 84 6.38 -57.22 20.11
N PRO A 85 7.63 -56.92 20.53
CA PRO A 85 8.09 -55.55 20.75
C PRO A 85 7.89 -54.61 19.54
N ARG A 86 7.99 -55.17 18.32
CA ARG A 86 7.79 -54.44 17.06
C ARG A 86 6.34 -53.96 16.88
N VAL A 87 5.36 -54.76 17.30
CA VAL A 87 3.92 -54.43 17.18
C VAL A 87 3.55 -53.34 18.18
N ARG A 88 4.05 -53.41 19.41
CA ARG A 88 3.85 -52.35 20.42
C ARG A 88 4.50 -51.01 20.00
N ALA A 89 5.68 -51.06 19.39
CA ALA A 89 6.32 -49.87 18.85
C ALA A 89 5.49 -49.24 17.71
N ALA A 90 4.96 -50.07 16.80
CA ALA A 90 4.11 -49.60 15.71
C ALA A 90 2.79 -48.98 16.21
N LEU A 91 2.13 -49.61 17.19
CA LEU A 91 0.90 -49.10 17.81
C LEU A 91 1.12 -47.74 18.49
N ARG A 92 2.26 -47.53 19.18
CA ARG A 92 2.59 -46.22 19.78
C ARG A 92 2.86 -45.12 18.75
N SER A 93 3.37 -45.48 17.57
CA SER A 93 3.58 -44.51 16.48
C SER A 93 2.34 -44.26 15.63
N LEU A 94 1.32 -45.12 15.74
CA LEU A 94 0.13 -45.08 14.90
C LEU A 94 -0.67 -43.78 15.06
N PRO A 95 -0.91 -43.25 16.28
CA PRO A 95 -1.62 -41.98 16.44
C PRO A 95 -0.93 -40.83 15.71
N ALA A 96 0.38 -40.67 15.92
CA ALA A 96 1.16 -39.62 15.26
C ALA A 96 1.15 -39.76 13.72
N LEU A 97 1.22 -40.98 13.19
CA LEU A 97 1.13 -41.22 11.75
C LEU A 97 -0.26 -40.90 11.21
N LEU A 98 -1.33 -41.31 11.89
CA LEU A 98 -2.71 -41.02 11.48
C LEU A 98 -3.01 -39.52 11.54
N THR A 99 -2.58 -38.83 12.60
CA THR A 99 -2.71 -37.38 12.72
C THR A 99 -1.98 -36.68 11.58
N ALA A 100 -0.72 -37.01 11.32
CA ALA A 100 0.06 -36.40 10.24
C ALA A 100 -0.54 -36.66 8.84
N GLN A 101 -1.04 -37.87 8.58
CA GLN A 101 -1.69 -38.19 7.30
C GLN A 101 -3.03 -37.48 7.14
N THR A 102 -3.79 -37.34 8.23
CA THR A 102 -5.06 -36.61 8.23
C THR A 102 -4.81 -35.12 8.00
N GLU A 103 -3.85 -34.53 8.70
CA GLU A 103 -3.43 -33.14 8.52
C GLU A 103 -3.02 -32.88 7.06
N ASN A 104 -2.17 -33.72 6.48
CA ASN A 104 -1.77 -33.57 5.07
C ASN A 104 -2.96 -33.65 4.12
N LEU A 105 -3.87 -34.62 4.31
CA LEU A 105 -5.05 -34.77 3.46
C LEU A 105 -5.99 -33.56 3.56
N VAL A 106 -6.25 -33.07 4.78
CA VAL A 106 -7.08 -31.89 5.02
C VAL A 106 -6.42 -30.65 4.42
N ARG A 107 -5.10 -30.51 4.57
CA ARG A 107 -4.34 -29.40 4.00
C ARG A 107 -4.39 -29.41 2.47
N GLU A 108 -4.10 -30.54 1.83
CA GLU A 108 -4.16 -30.69 0.37
C GLU A 108 -5.56 -30.44 -0.18
N ALA A 109 -6.60 -30.98 0.48
CA ALA A 109 -7.99 -30.73 0.11
C ALA A 109 -8.33 -29.23 0.22
N THR A 110 -7.94 -28.59 1.32
CA THR A 110 -8.16 -27.15 1.55
C THR A 110 -7.40 -26.31 0.54
N GLU A 111 -6.13 -26.61 0.28
CA GLU A 111 -5.29 -25.95 -0.71
C GLU A 111 -5.92 -26.02 -2.11
N SER A 112 -6.45 -27.19 -2.50
CA SER A 112 -7.13 -27.36 -3.79
C SER A 112 -8.37 -26.46 -3.93
N VAL A 113 -9.08 -26.24 -2.83
CA VAL A 113 -10.26 -25.36 -2.79
C VAL A 113 -9.83 -23.91 -2.82
N VAL A 114 -8.88 -23.50 -1.97
CA VAL A 114 -8.38 -22.12 -1.86
C VAL A 114 -7.72 -21.65 -3.16
N ARG A 115 -7.00 -22.53 -3.86
CA ARG A 115 -6.37 -22.20 -5.14
C ARG A 115 -7.33 -22.23 -6.34
N SER A 116 -8.59 -22.59 -6.14
CA SER A 116 -9.56 -22.67 -7.23
C SER A 116 -10.04 -21.30 -7.70
N GLU A 117 -10.40 -21.19 -8.99
CA GLU A 117 -11.05 -19.97 -9.53
C GLU A 117 -12.37 -19.66 -8.82
N GLN A 118 -13.03 -20.70 -8.30
CA GLN A 118 -14.28 -20.57 -7.59
C GLN A 118 -14.09 -19.89 -6.23
N PHE A 119 -12.99 -20.18 -5.54
CA PHE A 119 -12.60 -19.44 -4.33
C PHE A 119 -12.36 -17.97 -4.66
N ALA A 120 -11.68 -17.65 -5.77
CA ALA A 120 -11.48 -16.26 -6.17
C ALA A 120 -12.80 -15.50 -6.39
N ARG A 121 -13.80 -16.13 -7.03
CA ARG A 121 -15.14 -15.54 -7.17
C ARG A 121 -15.86 -15.36 -5.83
N LEU A 122 -15.79 -16.35 -4.95
CA LEU A 122 -16.38 -16.26 -3.61
C LEU A 122 -15.74 -15.15 -2.78
N TRP A 123 -14.41 -15.04 -2.83
CA TRP A 123 -13.65 -13.98 -2.18
C TRP A 123 -14.14 -12.61 -2.61
N THR A 124 -14.28 -12.37 -3.92
CA THR A 124 -14.78 -11.10 -4.47
C THR A 124 -16.22 -10.82 -4.02
N THR A 125 -17.12 -11.81 -4.10
CA THR A 125 -18.52 -11.65 -3.68
C THR A 125 -18.64 -11.36 -2.18
N ALA A 126 -17.90 -12.10 -1.35
CA ALA A 126 -17.88 -11.91 0.10
C ALA A 126 -17.35 -10.53 0.49
N ASN A 127 -16.23 -10.10 -0.10
CA ASN A 127 -15.67 -8.76 0.13
C ASN A 127 -16.63 -7.66 -0.31
N ARG A 128 -17.30 -7.82 -1.46
CA ARG A 128 -18.29 -6.87 -1.95
C ARG A 128 -19.48 -6.74 -1.01
N ALA A 129 -20.02 -7.87 -0.55
CA ALA A 129 -21.14 -7.88 0.39
C ALA A 129 -20.76 -7.21 1.72
N ALA A 130 -19.64 -7.63 2.32
CA ALA A 130 -19.14 -7.07 3.56
C ALA A 130 -18.88 -5.55 3.45
N HIS A 131 -18.20 -5.12 2.40
CA HIS A 131 -17.89 -3.70 2.19
C HIS A 131 -19.16 -2.87 1.94
N THR A 132 -20.14 -3.39 1.18
CA THR A 132 -21.41 -2.70 0.95
C THR A 132 -22.15 -2.45 2.26
N THR A 133 -22.17 -3.43 3.17
CA THR A 133 -22.79 -3.28 4.48
C THR A 133 -22.09 -2.23 5.33
N VAL A 134 -20.75 -2.26 5.40
CA VAL A 134 -19.95 -1.28 6.15
C VAL A 134 -20.10 0.12 5.57
N ALA A 135 -19.99 0.28 4.25
CA ALA A 135 -20.15 1.56 3.57
C ALA A 135 -21.57 2.13 3.75
N GLY A 136 -22.59 1.29 3.67
CA GLY A 136 -23.98 1.66 3.95
C GLY A 136 -24.19 2.17 5.38
N ALA A 137 -23.61 1.48 6.37
CA ALA A 137 -23.62 1.90 7.78
C ALA A 137 -22.91 3.25 8.00
N LEU A 138 -21.79 3.48 7.33
CA LEU A 138 -20.99 4.71 7.44
C LEU A 138 -21.60 5.91 6.71
N THR A 139 -22.34 5.68 5.62
CA THR A 139 -23.00 6.73 4.82
C THR A 139 -24.43 7.00 5.26
N GLY A 140 -25.03 6.10 6.06
CA GLY A 140 -26.45 6.17 6.41
C GLY A 140 -27.38 5.95 5.21
N SER A 141 -26.86 5.38 4.12
CA SER A 141 -27.55 5.20 2.84
C SER A 141 -27.50 3.72 2.45
N GLY A 142 -28.53 2.94 2.78
CA GLY A 142 -28.58 1.53 2.39
C GLY A 142 -29.96 0.90 2.64
N PRO A 143 -30.39 -0.07 1.82
CA PRO A 143 -31.57 -0.90 2.07
C PRO A 143 -31.20 -1.87 3.20
N LEU A 144 -31.19 -1.37 4.43
CA LEU A 144 -30.92 -2.18 5.61
C LEU A 144 -32.28 -2.65 6.10
N GLU A 145 -32.51 -3.96 6.12
CA GLU A 145 -33.45 -4.57 7.06
C GLU A 145 -32.90 -4.28 8.46
N VAL A 146 -33.18 -3.07 8.93
CA VAL A 146 -32.92 -2.65 10.28
C VAL A 146 -33.91 -3.43 11.13
N ASP A 147 -33.41 -4.37 11.93
CA ASP A 147 -34.27 -4.93 12.97
C ASP A 147 -34.65 -3.83 13.97
N ALA A 148 -35.73 -4.02 14.70
CA ALA A 148 -36.28 -3.05 15.66
C ALA A 148 -35.23 -2.57 16.69
N GLU A 149 -34.16 -3.34 16.91
CA GLU A 149 -33.04 -3.08 17.81
C GLU A 149 -31.84 -2.37 17.17
N GLY A 150 -31.88 -2.00 15.88
CA GLY A 150 -30.77 -1.25 15.27
C GLY A 150 -29.50 -2.08 15.02
N THR A 151 -29.64 -3.38 14.79
CA THR A 151 -28.51 -4.24 14.40
C THR A 151 -28.48 -4.39 12.88
N VAL A 152 -27.33 -4.12 12.25
CA VAL A 152 -27.13 -4.34 10.82
C VAL A 152 -26.54 -5.72 10.64
N ARG A 153 -27.38 -6.66 10.19
CA ARG A 153 -26.96 -8.03 9.95
C ARG A 153 -26.25 -8.11 8.60
N VAL A 154 -25.02 -8.61 8.58
CA VAL A 154 -24.36 -9.01 7.34
C VAL A 154 -24.83 -10.43 7.05
N PRO A 155 -25.63 -10.69 6.00
CA PRO A 155 -26.00 -12.05 5.64
C PRO A 155 -24.79 -12.75 5.00
N LEU A 156 -23.82 -13.14 5.83
CA LEU A 156 -22.78 -14.10 5.45
C LEU A 156 -23.39 -15.48 5.18
N ASP A 157 -24.66 -15.66 5.52
CA ASP A 157 -25.51 -16.83 5.30
C ASP A 157 -25.41 -17.35 3.87
N GLN A 158 -25.42 -16.45 2.86
CA GLN A 158 -25.33 -16.86 1.46
C GLN A 158 -23.93 -17.35 1.08
N VAL A 159 -22.88 -16.75 1.64
CA VAL A 159 -21.49 -17.18 1.39
C VAL A 159 -21.21 -18.50 2.10
N ALA A 160 -21.64 -18.63 3.36
CA ALA A 160 -21.49 -19.83 4.15
C ALA A 160 -22.32 -20.99 3.60
N ALA A 161 -23.53 -20.74 3.09
CA ALA A 161 -24.35 -21.74 2.40
C ALA A 161 -23.64 -22.25 1.13
N GLU A 162 -23.09 -21.35 0.31
CA GLU A 162 -22.41 -21.72 -0.93
C GLU A 162 -21.11 -22.52 -0.67
N VAL A 163 -20.41 -22.23 0.43
CA VAL A 163 -19.24 -23.03 0.88
C VAL A 163 -19.68 -24.40 1.38
N ARG A 164 -20.75 -24.48 2.19
CA ARG A 164 -21.27 -25.74 2.74
C ARG A 164 -21.77 -26.69 1.65
N THR A 165 -22.56 -26.19 0.69
CA THR A 165 -23.05 -27.00 -0.45
C THR A 165 -21.90 -27.67 -1.20
N ARG A 166 -20.77 -26.98 -1.35
CA ARG A 166 -19.62 -27.51 -2.11
C ARG A 166 -18.70 -28.42 -1.31
N LEU A 167 -18.64 -28.25 0.01
CA LEU A 167 -18.00 -29.21 0.91
C LEU A 167 -18.82 -30.51 0.93
N HIS A 168 -20.15 -30.39 0.98
CA HIS A 168 -21.07 -31.50 0.87
C HIS A 168 -20.90 -32.25 -0.47
N ASP A 169 -20.84 -31.54 -1.61
CA ASP A 169 -20.63 -32.14 -2.94
C ASP A 169 -19.27 -32.86 -3.11
N ARG A 170 -18.30 -32.58 -2.23
CA ARG A 170 -17.00 -33.26 -2.18
C ARG A 170 -16.89 -34.35 -1.11
N GLY A 171 -18.01 -34.71 -0.47
CA GLY A 171 -18.08 -35.80 0.51
C GLY A 171 -17.79 -35.41 1.96
N PHE A 172 -17.66 -34.11 2.27
CA PHE A 172 -17.54 -33.61 3.64
C PHE A 172 -18.93 -33.34 4.23
N THR A 173 -19.63 -34.41 4.64
CA THR A 173 -21.00 -34.36 5.22
C THR A 173 -21.02 -33.99 6.71
N VAL A 174 -19.86 -33.97 7.38
CA VAL A 174 -19.73 -33.61 8.82
C VAL A 174 -19.99 -32.11 9.07
N VAL A 175 -20.02 -31.29 8.02
CA VAL A 175 -20.17 -29.82 8.09
C VAL A 175 -21.65 -29.38 8.26
N ASP A 176 -22.60 -30.31 8.16
CA ASP A 176 -24.04 -30.01 8.20
C ASP A 176 -24.58 -29.69 9.61
N GLU A 177 -23.93 -30.17 10.67
CA GLU A 177 -24.39 -29.94 12.07
C GLU A 177 -23.73 -28.74 12.77
N SER A 178 -22.64 -28.18 12.24
CA SER A 178 -22.01 -27.01 12.85
C SER A 178 -22.88 -25.76 12.66
N PRO A 179 -23.11 -24.92 13.68
CA PRO A 179 -23.68 -23.60 13.47
C PRO A 179 -22.80 -22.81 12.49
N THR A 180 -23.39 -22.17 11.48
CA THR A 180 -22.64 -21.23 10.64
C THR A 180 -22.13 -20.10 11.53
N PRO A 181 -20.84 -19.70 11.43
CA PRO A 181 -20.33 -18.54 12.15
C PRO A 181 -21.14 -17.31 11.77
N ARG A 182 -22.00 -16.85 12.68
CA ARG A 182 -22.76 -15.61 12.53
C ARG A 182 -21.88 -14.46 13.00
N VAL A 183 -21.64 -13.50 12.12
CA VAL A 183 -20.96 -12.26 12.49
C VAL A 183 -22.03 -11.16 12.54
N ASP A 184 -22.53 -10.92 13.75
CA ASP A 184 -23.48 -9.84 14.00
C ASP A 184 -22.72 -8.51 14.13
N PHE A 185 -23.04 -7.54 13.27
CA PHE A 185 -22.54 -6.17 13.39
C PHE A 185 -23.61 -5.27 14.03
N VAL A 186 -23.46 -4.98 15.32
CA VAL A 186 -24.29 -3.97 15.99
C VAL A 186 -23.83 -2.58 15.54
N VAL A 187 -24.61 -1.94 14.67
CA VAL A 187 -24.25 -0.66 14.06
C VAL A 187 -24.83 0.53 14.83
N PHE A 188 -25.94 0.40 15.55
CA PHE A 188 -26.65 1.58 16.09
C PHE A 188 -26.51 1.89 17.58
N GLU A 189 -25.90 1.03 18.40
CA GLU A 189 -25.92 1.24 19.87
C GLU A 189 -24.72 2.02 20.46
N ASP A 190 -23.65 2.28 19.69
CA ASP A 190 -22.46 2.97 20.23
C ASP A 190 -22.42 4.46 19.79
N PRO A 191 -22.21 5.43 20.71
CA PRO A 191 -21.92 6.83 20.35
C PRO A 191 -20.77 7.00 19.34
N ARG A 192 -19.92 5.99 19.14
CA ARG A 192 -18.88 5.93 18.10
C ARG A 192 -19.44 5.90 16.66
N THR A 193 -20.65 5.37 16.42
CA THR A 193 -21.23 5.33 15.06
C THR A 193 -21.58 6.73 14.55
N ALA A 194 -22.14 7.58 15.42
CA ALA A 194 -22.44 8.97 15.07
C ALA A 194 -21.16 9.76 14.74
N GLN A 195 -20.06 9.48 15.46
CA GLN A 195 -18.76 10.07 15.19
C GLN A 195 -18.19 9.58 13.85
N ALA A 196 -18.28 8.28 13.56
CA ALA A 196 -17.85 7.69 12.31
C ALA A 196 -18.60 8.31 11.11
N GLN A 197 -19.93 8.36 11.15
CA GLN A 197 -20.75 8.99 10.10
C GLN A 197 -20.45 10.48 9.91
N ARG A 198 -20.12 11.20 11.00
CA ARG A 198 -19.69 12.60 10.91
C ARG A 198 -18.33 12.72 10.20
N LEU A 199 -17.36 11.87 10.56
CA LEU A 199 -16.05 11.83 9.91
C LEU A 199 -16.19 11.46 8.43
N THR A 200 -17.03 10.48 8.10
CA THR A 200 -17.33 10.08 6.72
C THR A 200 -17.90 11.25 5.92
N ARG A 201 -18.89 11.98 6.45
CA ARG A 201 -19.44 13.18 5.77
C ARG A 201 -18.42 14.30 5.60
N LEU A 202 -17.53 14.49 6.59
CA LEU A 202 -16.44 15.47 6.48
C LEU A 202 -15.44 15.05 5.40
N LEU A 203 -15.09 13.77 5.35
CA LEU A 203 -14.17 13.20 4.37
C LEU A 203 -14.75 13.27 2.95
N ASP A 204 -16.02 12.93 2.78
CA ASP A 204 -16.72 12.98 1.50
C ASP A 204 -16.73 14.41 0.93
N ARG A 205 -17.12 15.39 1.77
CA ARG A 205 -17.01 16.82 1.41
C ARG A 205 -15.58 17.27 1.16
N ALA A 206 -14.62 16.83 1.96
CA ALA A 206 -13.22 17.17 1.77
C ALA A 206 -12.70 16.60 0.44
N GLY A 207 -13.11 15.38 0.06
CA GLY A 207 -12.76 14.75 -1.21
C GLY A 207 -13.27 15.51 -2.43
N GLU A 208 -14.38 16.24 -2.31
CA GLU A 208 -14.94 17.09 -3.37
C GLU A 208 -14.35 18.50 -3.37
N LEU A 209 -14.18 19.10 -2.19
CA LEU A 209 -13.77 20.50 -2.03
C LEU A 209 -12.26 20.70 -2.07
N LEU A 210 -11.47 19.79 -1.50
CA LEU A 210 -10.01 19.92 -1.44
C LEU A 210 -9.36 19.99 -2.83
N PRO A 211 -9.73 19.17 -3.85
CA PRO A 211 -9.18 19.31 -5.19
C PRO A 211 -9.47 20.69 -5.79
N LEU A 212 -10.68 21.21 -5.59
CA LEU A 212 -11.07 22.51 -6.10
C LEU A 212 -10.32 23.64 -5.37
N ALA A 213 -10.20 23.57 -4.05
CA ALA A 213 -9.43 24.52 -3.27
C ALA A 213 -7.93 24.49 -3.64
N ALA A 214 -7.35 23.31 -3.85
CA ALA A 214 -5.98 23.15 -4.33
C ALA A 214 -5.80 23.81 -5.71
N LEU A 215 -6.75 23.60 -6.63
CA LEU A 215 -6.72 24.22 -7.96
C LEU A 215 -6.85 25.75 -7.88
N LEU A 216 -7.80 26.26 -7.09
CA LEU A 216 -8.01 27.69 -6.92
C LEU A 216 -6.80 28.38 -6.28
N THR A 217 -6.19 27.77 -5.27
CA THR A 217 -4.97 28.30 -4.64
C THR A 217 -3.77 28.27 -5.59
N ALA A 218 -3.64 27.22 -6.42
CA ALA A 218 -2.61 27.15 -7.45
C ALA A 218 -2.78 28.25 -8.50
N ILE A 219 -4.00 28.45 -9.01
CA ILE A 219 -4.33 29.51 -9.97
C ILE A 219 -4.07 30.88 -9.34
N ALA A 220 -4.52 31.12 -8.11
CA ALA A 220 -4.30 32.38 -7.40
C ALA A 220 -2.81 32.66 -7.19
N ALA A 221 -2.02 31.66 -6.81
CA ALA A 221 -0.58 31.79 -6.65
C ALA A 221 0.10 32.23 -7.95
N ILE A 222 -0.32 31.69 -9.10
CA ILE A 222 0.21 32.05 -10.42
C ILE A 222 -0.32 33.42 -10.89
N ALA A 223 -1.60 33.73 -10.65
CA ALA A 223 -2.24 34.97 -11.09
C ALA A 223 -1.67 36.21 -10.37
N ILE A 224 -1.49 36.10 -9.05
CA ILE A 224 -0.93 37.15 -8.18
C ILE A 224 0.57 37.35 -8.44
N ALA A 225 1.26 36.33 -8.95
CA ALA A 225 2.67 36.45 -9.28
C ALA A 225 2.88 37.54 -10.37
N PRO A 226 3.85 38.45 -10.18
CA PRO A 226 4.21 39.45 -11.19
C PRO A 226 4.47 38.78 -12.53
N ALA A 227 4.08 39.40 -13.64
CA ALA A 227 4.23 38.83 -15.00
C ALA A 227 5.67 38.36 -15.30
N THR A 228 6.67 39.03 -14.71
CA THR A 228 8.10 38.69 -14.80
C THR A 228 8.51 37.45 -14.00
N ARG A 229 7.72 37.02 -13.01
CA ARG A 229 7.99 35.88 -12.11
C ARG A 229 6.99 34.73 -12.23
N ARG A 230 5.96 34.82 -13.08
CA ARG A 230 4.96 33.75 -13.28
C ARG A 230 5.60 32.39 -13.58
N ARG A 231 6.70 32.36 -14.34
CA ARG A 231 7.46 31.12 -14.64
C ARG A 231 8.13 30.54 -13.41
N GLN A 232 8.74 31.38 -12.57
CA GLN A 232 9.32 30.95 -11.30
C GLN A 232 8.23 30.40 -10.36
N SER A 233 7.04 30.99 -10.35
CA SER A 233 5.91 30.50 -9.56
C SER A 233 5.39 29.14 -10.02
N ILE A 234 5.34 28.86 -11.33
CA ILE A 234 4.99 27.53 -11.85
C ILE A 234 6.08 26.50 -11.50
N ALA A 235 7.36 26.89 -11.61
CA ALA A 235 8.47 26.01 -11.24
C ALA A 235 8.47 25.65 -9.75
N LEU A 236 8.21 26.65 -8.88
CA LEU A 236 8.07 26.48 -7.44
C LEU A 236 6.83 25.65 -7.09
N LEU A 237 5.71 25.81 -7.80
CA LEU A 237 4.53 24.98 -7.63
C LEU A 237 4.88 23.51 -7.88
N GLY A 238 5.52 23.20 -9.01
CA GLY A 238 5.95 21.84 -9.32
C GLY A 238 6.89 21.26 -8.25
N ALA A 239 7.85 22.07 -7.75
CA ALA A 239 8.76 21.66 -6.69
C ALA A 239 8.04 21.39 -5.35
N VAL A 240 7.04 22.19 -5.00
CA VAL A 240 6.20 21.97 -3.81
C VAL A 240 5.40 20.68 -3.94
N LEU A 241 4.83 20.39 -5.12
CA LEU A 241 4.10 19.14 -5.37
C LEU A 241 5.02 17.92 -5.23
N ILE A 242 6.21 17.96 -5.83
CA ILE A 242 7.23 16.91 -5.68
C ILE A 242 7.60 16.71 -4.22
N GLY A 243 7.87 17.80 -3.49
CA GLY A 243 8.21 17.75 -2.07
C GLY A 243 7.10 17.15 -1.21
N ALA A 244 5.84 17.56 -1.43
CA ALA A 244 4.68 17.02 -0.73
C ALA A 244 4.49 15.52 -1.00
N MET A 245 4.61 15.08 -2.26
CA MET A 245 4.51 13.67 -2.60
C MET A 245 5.70 12.86 -2.05
N THR A 246 6.90 13.43 -2.04
CA THR A 246 8.06 12.76 -1.41
C THR A 246 7.84 12.58 0.09
N ALA A 247 7.32 13.60 0.78
CA ALA A 247 6.99 13.51 2.20
C ALA A 247 5.92 12.45 2.48
N LEU A 248 4.87 12.37 1.65
CA LEU A 248 3.84 11.35 1.79
C LEU A 248 4.38 9.93 1.51
N ALA A 249 5.27 9.76 0.53
CA ALA A 249 5.96 8.49 0.28
C ALA A 249 6.80 8.03 1.48
N LEU A 250 7.55 8.95 2.09
CA LEU A 250 8.32 8.67 3.30
C LEU A 250 7.42 8.30 4.48
N ALA A 251 6.28 8.98 4.64
CA ALA A 251 5.29 8.64 5.66
C ALA A 251 4.73 7.22 5.47
N LEU A 252 4.47 6.80 4.22
CA LEU A 252 4.04 5.43 3.93
C LEU A 252 5.14 4.40 4.19
N ALA A 253 6.39 4.72 3.85
CA ALA A 253 7.53 3.84 4.14
C ALA A 253 7.72 3.63 5.65
N PHE A 254 7.60 4.70 6.44
CA PHE A 254 7.65 4.63 7.89
C PHE A 254 6.44 3.88 8.48
N GLY A 255 5.24 4.15 7.96
CA GLY A 255 4.02 3.45 8.33
C GLY A 255 4.12 1.94 8.09
N ARG A 256 4.69 1.53 6.94
CA ARG A 256 4.97 0.13 6.62
C ARG A 256 5.87 -0.53 7.66
N GLN A 257 6.95 0.15 8.06
CA GLN A 257 7.88 -0.37 9.05
C GLN A 257 7.20 -0.58 10.41
N ARG A 258 6.34 0.36 10.84
CA ARG A 258 5.58 0.22 12.09
C ARG A 258 4.53 -0.87 12.02
N TYR A 259 3.74 -0.90 10.95
CA TYR A 259 2.71 -1.91 10.72
C TYR A 259 3.29 -3.33 10.79
N LEU A 260 4.42 -3.59 10.11
CA LEU A 260 5.06 -4.91 10.11
C LEU A 260 5.62 -5.34 11.47
N HIS A 261 5.75 -4.42 12.44
CA HIS A 261 6.25 -4.71 13.78
C HIS A 261 5.14 -4.91 14.81
N GLU A 262 3.99 -4.24 14.63
CA GLU A 262 2.90 -4.22 15.61
C GLU A 262 1.81 -5.26 15.33
N VAL A 263 1.70 -5.73 14.08
CA VAL A 263 0.60 -6.62 13.69
C VAL A 263 0.93 -8.08 14.00
N PRO A 264 0.05 -8.82 14.70
CA PRO A 264 0.23 -10.24 15.04
C PRO A 264 -0.10 -11.15 13.85
N LEU A 265 0.49 -10.87 12.69
CA LEU A 265 0.38 -11.68 11.48
C LEU A 265 1.77 -12.14 11.05
N GLU A 266 1.81 -13.18 10.24
CA GLU A 266 3.05 -13.59 9.61
C GLU A 266 3.62 -12.43 8.75
N PRO A 267 4.93 -12.11 8.84
CA PRO A 267 5.51 -10.95 8.16
C PRO A 267 5.28 -10.92 6.64
N ALA A 268 5.15 -12.08 6.00
CA ALA A 268 4.88 -12.19 4.57
C ALA A 268 3.43 -11.75 4.25
N VAL A 269 2.44 -12.28 4.98
CA VAL A 269 1.02 -11.93 4.84
C VAL A 269 0.79 -10.45 5.12
N ALA A 270 1.34 -9.95 6.23
CA ALA A 270 1.24 -8.53 6.61
C ALA A 270 1.77 -7.62 5.49
N ARG A 271 2.88 -8.01 4.85
CA ARG A 271 3.47 -7.26 3.75
C ARG A 271 2.57 -7.21 2.53
N VAL A 272 2.01 -8.35 2.11
CA VAL A 272 1.10 -8.43 0.96
C VAL A 272 -0.12 -7.55 1.21
N LEU A 273 -0.75 -7.65 2.38
CA LEU A 273 -1.92 -6.83 2.73
C LEU A 273 -1.60 -5.33 2.70
N PHE A 274 -0.49 -4.91 3.32
CA PHE A 274 -0.09 -3.52 3.33
C PHE A 274 0.23 -2.99 1.93
N ASP A 275 0.98 -3.76 1.15
CA ASP A 275 1.39 -3.35 -0.19
C ASP A 275 0.18 -3.28 -1.14
N THR A 276 -0.76 -4.21 -1.05
CA THR A 276 -2.03 -4.19 -1.81
C THR A 276 -2.90 -2.99 -1.45
N LEU A 277 -3.16 -2.74 -0.16
CA LEU A 277 -3.99 -1.62 0.26
C LEU A 277 -3.34 -0.28 -0.08
N THR A 278 -2.01 -0.17 -0.01
CA THR A 278 -1.33 1.09 -0.30
C THR A 278 -1.02 1.33 -1.78
N ASP A 279 -1.22 0.35 -2.66
CA ASP A 279 -0.89 0.51 -4.08
C ASP A 279 -1.72 1.61 -4.78
N PRO A 280 -3.05 1.68 -4.64
CA PRO A 280 -3.85 2.77 -5.23
C PRO A 280 -3.40 4.16 -4.77
N LEU A 281 -3.03 4.28 -3.49
CA LEU A 281 -2.49 5.53 -2.93
C LEU A 281 -1.14 5.90 -3.57
N ARG A 282 -0.26 4.90 -3.79
CA ARG A 282 1.01 5.10 -4.50
C ARG A 282 0.78 5.53 -5.93
N VAL A 283 -0.21 4.98 -6.65
CA VAL A 283 -0.54 5.41 -8.01
C VAL A 283 -0.94 6.89 -8.06
N GLY A 284 -1.85 7.32 -7.16
CA GLY A 284 -2.26 8.72 -7.09
C GLY A 284 -1.11 9.67 -6.76
N LEU A 285 -0.27 9.28 -5.81
CA LEU A 285 0.96 9.99 -5.45
C LEU A 285 1.91 10.17 -6.65
N ARG A 286 2.17 9.08 -7.39
CA ARG A 286 3.05 9.09 -8.57
C ARG A 286 2.52 10.02 -9.65
N ALA A 287 1.21 10.00 -9.92
CA ALA A 287 0.59 10.87 -10.91
C ALA A 287 0.81 12.36 -10.59
N VAL A 288 0.60 12.75 -9.33
CA VAL A 288 0.81 14.14 -8.88
C VAL A 288 2.30 14.53 -8.89
N ALA A 289 3.20 13.61 -8.50
CA ALA A 289 4.63 13.84 -8.56
C ALA A 289 5.11 14.09 -10.00
N VAL A 290 4.64 13.27 -10.96
CA VAL A 290 4.93 13.44 -12.39
C VAL A 290 4.42 14.79 -12.89
N LEU A 291 3.18 15.18 -12.52
CA LEU A 291 2.67 16.51 -12.85
C LEU A 291 3.57 17.63 -12.30
N GLY A 292 4.03 17.50 -11.05
CA GLY A 292 4.98 18.44 -10.45
C GLY A 292 6.28 18.55 -11.25
N VAL A 293 6.86 17.42 -11.66
CA VAL A 293 8.05 17.37 -12.52
C VAL A 293 7.81 18.07 -13.85
N VAL A 294 6.71 17.77 -14.53
CA VAL A 294 6.33 18.38 -15.81
C VAL A 294 6.21 19.89 -15.68
N LEU A 295 5.54 20.38 -14.63
CA LEU A 295 5.39 21.82 -14.36
C LEU A 295 6.75 22.49 -14.09
N THR A 296 7.62 21.86 -13.29
CA THR A 296 8.95 22.40 -12.99
C THR A 296 9.83 22.46 -14.24
N VAL A 297 9.90 21.37 -15.00
CA VAL A 297 10.73 21.28 -16.22
C VAL A 297 10.21 22.23 -17.28
N GLY A 298 8.90 22.23 -17.56
CA GLY A 298 8.30 23.08 -18.58
C GLY A 298 8.48 24.58 -18.28
N ALA A 299 8.33 24.99 -17.03
CA ALA A 299 8.51 26.38 -16.64
C ALA A 299 9.97 26.86 -16.73
N VAL A 300 10.93 25.98 -16.42
CA VAL A 300 12.36 26.27 -16.51
C VAL A 300 12.82 26.37 -17.97
N LEU A 301 12.40 25.44 -18.82
CA LEU A 301 12.77 25.42 -20.24
C LEU A 301 12.21 26.63 -21.02
N ALA A 302 11.11 27.23 -20.54
CA ALA A 302 10.48 28.36 -21.20
C ALA A 302 11.04 29.75 -20.83
N GLY A 303 12.03 29.93 -19.94
CA GLY A 303 12.45 31.24 -19.36
C GLY A 303 13.68 31.97 -19.98
N PRO A 304 13.81 33.33 -19.94
CA PRO A 304 14.97 34.10 -20.40
C PRO A 304 15.79 34.67 -19.22
N SER A 305 17.04 34.24 -18.97
CA SER A 305 17.74 34.56 -17.71
C SER A 305 18.74 35.74 -17.76
N ARG A 306 18.45 36.81 -17.00
CA ARG A 306 19.31 37.98 -16.65
C ARG A 306 20.45 37.69 -15.65
N PHE A 307 20.64 36.44 -15.23
CA PHE A 307 21.71 36.01 -14.32
C PHE A 307 23.11 36.00 -14.98
N ALA A 308 23.14 36.20 -16.31
CA ALA A 308 24.34 36.32 -17.13
C ALA A 308 25.14 37.63 -16.91
N GLU A 309 24.54 38.68 -16.35
CA GLU A 309 25.19 39.99 -16.18
C GLU A 309 25.90 40.16 -14.83
N ALA A 310 25.34 39.60 -13.74
CA ALA A 310 25.84 39.83 -12.37
C ALA A 310 27.05 38.95 -11.97
N VAL A 311 27.25 37.83 -12.65
CA VAL A 311 28.42 36.96 -12.45
C VAL A 311 29.70 37.62 -13.00
N ARG A 312 29.56 38.64 -13.86
CA ARG A 312 30.66 39.35 -14.53
C ARG A 312 31.46 40.27 -13.59
N SER A 313 30.85 40.81 -12.53
CA SER A 313 31.49 41.80 -11.65
C SER A 313 32.11 41.21 -10.37
N GLY A 314 31.56 40.12 -9.83
CA GLY A 314 32.07 39.52 -8.59
C GLY A 314 33.36 38.71 -8.75
N ALA A 315 33.67 38.27 -9.98
CA ALA A 315 34.87 37.51 -10.32
C ALA A 315 36.13 38.39 -10.42
N GLU A 316 35.98 39.70 -10.68
CA GLU A 316 37.10 40.66 -10.79
C GLU A 316 37.76 40.99 -9.45
N THR A 317 37.05 40.83 -8.33
CA THR A 317 37.49 41.38 -7.03
C THR A 317 38.17 40.35 -6.12
N ALA A 318 37.93 39.05 -6.29
CA ALA A 318 38.29 38.02 -5.30
C ALA A 318 39.56 37.21 -5.63
N LEU A 319 40.09 37.27 -6.86
CA LEU A 319 41.25 36.48 -7.29
C LEU A 319 42.21 37.33 -8.10
N GLY A 320 43.34 37.71 -7.49
CA GLY A 320 44.52 38.19 -8.19
C GLY A 320 45.18 37.14 -9.09
N GLY A 321 44.51 36.77 -10.18
CA GLY A 321 45.13 36.47 -11.49
C GLY A 321 45.93 35.19 -11.74
N ARG A 322 45.65 33.99 -11.18
CA ARG A 322 46.36 32.75 -11.65
C ARG A 322 45.59 31.42 -11.62
N GLY A 323 45.31 30.85 -12.81
CA GLY A 323 45.14 29.41 -13.11
C GLY A 323 44.96 29.17 -14.64
N PRO A 324 44.17 28.20 -15.15
CA PRO A 324 44.32 27.76 -16.57
C PRO A 324 43.63 28.60 -17.67
N ASP A 325 44.24 28.73 -18.87
CA ASP A 325 43.94 29.74 -19.91
C ASP A 325 42.66 29.59 -20.77
N ALA A 326 41.90 28.48 -20.73
CA ALA A 326 40.63 28.42 -21.47
C ALA A 326 39.65 27.36 -20.93
N PRO A 327 38.44 27.73 -20.51
CA PRO A 327 37.42 26.75 -20.16
C PRO A 327 36.84 26.10 -21.43
N GLY A 328 36.94 24.78 -21.55
CA GLY A 328 36.33 24.02 -22.65
C GLY A 328 34.81 24.24 -22.77
N PRO A 329 34.20 23.96 -23.95
CA PRO A 329 32.77 24.19 -24.20
C PRO A 329 31.86 23.49 -23.17
N VAL A 330 32.30 22.32 -22.70
CA VAL A 330 31.58 21.46 -21.75
C VAL A 330 31.64 21.99 -20.33
N SER A 331 32.77 22.53 -19.87
CA SER A 331 32.87 23.16 -18.52
C SER A 331 32.08 24.46 -18.46
N ARG A 332 32.06 25.24 -19.55
CA ARG A 332 31.17 26.40 -19.73
C ARG A 332 29.69 26.03 -19.73
N PHE A 333 29.29 24.90 -20.31
CA PHE A 333 27.90 24.43 -20.30
C PHE A 333 27.46 23.93 -18.91
N LEU A 334 28.34 23.20 -18.21
CA LEU A 334 28.09 22.66 -16.86
C LEU A 334 27.99 23.78 -15.80
N ALA A 335 28.89 24.77 -15.86
CA ALA A 335 28.84 25.94 -14.98
C ALA A 335 27.55 26.77 -15.18
N ARG A 336 27.14 26.92 -16.45
CA ARG A 336 25.98 27.71 -16.92
C ARG A 336 24.62 27.13 -16.52
N ASN A 337 24.53 25.82 -16.26
CA ASN A 337 23.29 25.12 -15.96
C ASN A 337 23.26 24.43 -14.58
N MET A 338 24.18 24.73 -13.65
CA MET A 338 24.31 23.97 -12.40
C MET A 338 23.04 23.87 -11.54
N GLY A 339 22.25 24.94 -11.41
CA GLY A 339 20.99 24.94 -10.65
C GLY A 339 19.92 24.02 -11.24
N PRO A 340 19.51 24.21 -12.49
CA PRO A 340 18.56 23.32 -13.15
C PRO A 340 19.12 21.91 -13.37
N LEU A 341 20.43 21.73 -13.56
CA LEU A 341 21.03 20.40 -13.71
C LEU A 341 21.05 19.61 -12.41
N ARG A 342 21.29 20.25 -11.25
CA ARG A 342 21.13 19.63 -9.93
C ARG A 342 19.68 19.23 -9.67
N TRP A 343 18.73 20.11 -9.97
CA TRP A 343 17.31 19.80 -9.85
C TRP A 343 16.82 18.79 -10.89
N CYS A 344 17.44 18.72 -12.07
CA CYS A 344 17.17 17.69 -13.07
C CYS A 344 17.70 16.34 -12.60
N VAL A 345 18.91 16.28 -12.03
CA VAL A 345 19.47 15.06 -11.43
C VAL A 345 18.64 14.60 -10.24
N VAL A 346 18.19 15.51 -9.37
CA VAL A 346 17.29 15.19 -8.25
C VAL A 346 15.92 14.74 -8.75
N SER A 347 15.35 15.42 -9.76
CA SER A 347 14.08 15.01 -10.38
C SER A 347 14.20 13.67 -11.09
N ILE A 348 15.30 13.37 -11.77
CA ILE A 348 15.57 12.09 -12.43
C ILE A 348 15.79 10.99 -11.39
N ALA A 349 16.51 11.26 -10.31
CA ALA A 349 16.68 10.32 -9.21
C ALA A 349 15.35 10.05 -8.48
N ALA A 350 14.55 11.09 -8.27
CA ALA A 350 13.21 10.98 -7.71
C ALA A 350 12.27 10.21 -8.65
N LEU A 351 12.32 10.48 -9.95
CA LEU A 351 11.55 9.77 -10.98
C LEU A 351 11.98 8.29 -11.04
N ALA A 352 13.28 8.01 -11.04
CA ALA A 352 13.81 6.65 -11.03
C ALA A 352 13.36 5.87 -9.79
N LEU A 353 13.39 6.48 -8.60
CA LEU A 353 12.86 5.87 -7.37
C LEU A 353 11.34 5.70 -7.39
N VAL A 354 10.63 6.65 -8.00
CA VAL A 354 9.18 6.62 -8.16
C VAL A 354 8.73 5.47 -9.07
N PHE A 355 9.44 5.24 -10.18
CA PHE A 355 9.15 4.17 -11.13
C PHE A 355 9.73 2.81 -10.72
N TRP A 356 10.56 2.74 -9.67
CA TRP A 356 11.10 1.47 -9.19
C TRP A 356 10.06 0.74 -8.32
N THR A 357 9.65 -0.45 -8.74
CA THR A 357 8.61 -1.26 -8.09
C THR A 357 9.02 -1.85 -6.74
N SER A 358 10.33 -2.00 -6.46
CA SER A 358 10.84 -2.49 -5.16
C SER A 358 12.29 -2.04 -4.84
N PRO A 359 12.57 -0.78 -4.45
CA PRO A 359 13.93 -0.36 -4.12
C PRO A 359 14.35 -0.85 -2.72
N THR A 360 15.45 -1.60 -2.62
CA THR A 360 16.06 -1.96 -1.33
C THR A 360 16.81 -0.75 -0.74
N PRO A 361 17.01 -0.66 0.60
CA PRO A 361 17.72 0.47 1.23
C PRO A 361 19.12 0.71 0.66
N ALA A 362 19.80 -0.36 0.25
CA ALA A 362 21.10 -0.30 -0.42
C ALA A 362 21.03 0.35 -1.81
N VAL A 363 19.95 0.11 -2.57
CA VAL A 363 19.72 0.73 -3.88
C VAL A 363 19.36 2.20 -3.73
N VAL A 364 18.57 2.57 -2.73
CA VAL A 364 18.29 4.00 -2.42
C VAL A 364 19.59 4.72 -2.06
N ALA A 365 20.41 4.13 -1.20
CA ALA A 365 21.73 4.67 -0.84
C ALA A 365 22.66 4.75 -2.06
N ALA A 366 22.65 3.75 -2.95
CA ALA A 366 23.43 3.76 -4.18
C ALA A 366 22.95 4.82 -5.18
N VAL A 367 21.63 4.98 -5.39
CA VAL A 367 21.07 6.02 -6.27
C VAL A 367 21.34 7.42 -5.70
N ALA A 368 21.24 7.60 -4.38
CA ALA A 368 21.62 8.86 -3.72
C ALA A 368 23.14 9.13 -3.80
N ALA A 369 23.97 8.10 -3.63
CA ALA A 369 25.42 8.21 -3.78
C ALA A 369 25.82 8.52 -5.23
N VAL A 370 25.21 7.87 -6.22
CA VAL A 370 25.44 8.13 -7.65
C VAL A 370 24.95 9.53 -8.02
N ALA A 371 23.75 9.95 -7.60
CA ALA A 371 23.28 11.31 -7.78
C ALA A 371 24.23 12.32 -7.13
N GLY A 372 24.72 12.03 -5.91
CA GLY A 372 25.71 12.83 -5.21
C GLY A 372 27.04 12.93 -5.96
N VAL A 373 27.57 11.81 -6.46
CA VAL A 373 28.81 11.73 -7.25
C VAL A 373 28.66 12.46 -8.59
N VAL A 374 27.51 12.33 -9.26
CA VAL A 374 27.18 13.05 -10.49
C VAL A 374 27.10 14.56 -10.22
N ILE A 375 26.45 14.98 -9.13
CA ILE A 375 26.40 16.39 -8.71
C ILE A 375 27.79 16.94 -8.35
N LEU A 376 28.61 16.13 -7.68
CA LEU A 376 29.99 16.48 -7.31
C LEU A 376 30.88 16.58 -8.57
N GLY A 377 30.75 15.63 -9.49
CA GLY A 377 31.45 15.62 -10.77
C GLY A 377 31.07 16.81 -11.64
N ILE A 378 29.78 17.13 -11.74
CA ILE A 378 29.28 18.33 -12.41
C ILE A 378 29.86 19.61 -11.78
N SER A 379 30.00 19.66 -10.45
CA SER A 379 30.57 20.82 -9.75
C SER A 379 32.10 20.96 -9.88
N VAL A 380 32.81 19.85 -10.07
CA VAL A 380 34.26 19.85 -10.28
C VAL A 380 34.58 20.18 -11.74
N LEU A 381 33.81 19.65 -12.70
CA LEU A 381 33.95 19.87 -14.14
C LEU A 381 33.39 21.22 -14.61
N GLY A 382 32.45 21.83 -13.89
CA GLY A 382 31.90 23.15 -14.16
C GLY A 382 32.74 24.32 -13.65
N ARG A 383 34.00 24.10 -13.24
CA ARG A 383 34.90 25.19 -12.83
C ARG A 383 35.47 25.88 -14.07
N PRO A 384 35.32 27.21 -14.24
CA PRO A 384 36.04 27.89 -15.31
C PRO A 384 37.55 27.87 -15.01
N ALA A 385 38.31 27.70 -16.09
CA ALA A 385 39.74 27.88 -16.13
C ALA A 385 40.03 29.37 -15.83
N ARG A 386 41.10 29.66 -15.11
CA ARG A 386 41.44 30.99 -14.62
C ARG A 386 42.33 31.63 -15.69
N ASP A 387 41.90 32.67 -16.38
CA ASP A 387 42.74 33.31 -17.41
C ASP A 387 44.05 33.83 -16.79
N GLY A 388 45.20 33.43 -17.35
CA GLY A 388 46.53 33.96 -17.04
C GLY A 388 46.86 35.23 -17.80
#